data_AF-M2TPD6-F1
#
_entry.id   AF-M2TPD6-F1
#
_cell.length_a   1.000
_cell.length_b   1.000
_cell.length_c   1.000
_cell.angle_alpha   90.00
_cell.angle_beta   90.00
_cell.angle_gamma   90.00
#
_symmetry.space_group_name_H-M   'P 1'
#
loop_
_entity.id
_entity.type
_entity.pdbx_description
1 polymer ?
#
loop_
_entity_poly.entity_id
_entity_poly.type
_entity_poly.pdbx_seq_one_letter_code
_entity_poly.pdbx_strand_id
1 'polypeptide(L)'
;MRKIGILLAAGAIASLAACADSSDDAATQDPAADTTMEPGAMEGEGMAQGGMSDTDMTGAMAGDAMSEDTAAMNGSAAGEGADAGALGEATGKTAMAELKGADGTVHGRATLTEYANGIEVATELMEVPSGTHGLHIHQTGTCTAPDFTSAGGHWNPTNEPHPQHKGDLGNVTIGSNGSGELTATIEGVTLDGSEMPVMDDDGSAMILHTGMDDLESQPSGDAGARLACGGISMN
;
A
#
# COMPACT_ATOMS: atom_id res chain seq x y z
N MET A 1 -33.99 -25.58 -61.76
CA MET A 1 -34.74 -24.31 -61.55
C MET A 1 -34.44 -23.79 -60.15
N ARG A 2 -34.37 -22.45 -59.99
CA ARG A 2 -33.89 -21.63 -58.84
C ARG A 2 -32.44 -21.15 -59.06
N LYS A 3 -32.21 -20.10 -59.87
CA LYS A 3 -32.17 -18.64 -59.58
C LYS A 3 -31.04 -18.32 -58.57
N ILE A 4 -29.84 -17.94 -59.04
CA ILE A 4 -29.34 -16.57 -59.34
C ILE A 4 -29.36 -15.65 -58.11
N GLY A 5 -28.15 -15.28 -57.67
CA GLY A 5 -27.88 -14.22 -56.70
C GLY A 5 -26.43 -13.76 -56.81
N ILE A 6 -26.14 -12.95 -57.84
CA ILE A 6 -24.93 -12.14 -57.96
C ILE A 6 -25.14 -10.89 -57.10
N LEU A 7 -24.17 -10.55 -56.25
CA LEU A 7 -23.90 -9.16 -55.92
C LEU A 7 -22.40 -8.95 -55.64
N LEU A 8 -21.71 -8.40 -56.63
CA LEU A 8 -20.45 -7.69 -56.45
C LEU A 8 -20.75 -6.34 -55.78
N ALA A 9 -19.91 -5.94 -54.84
CA ALA A 9 -19.56 -4.53 -54.65
C ALA A 9 -18.13 -4.43 -54.14
N ALA A 10 -17.25 -3.99 -55.03
CA ALA A 10 -15.91 -3.51 -54.73
C ALA A 10 -16.00 -2.13 -54.06
N GLY A 11 -15.06 -1.85 -53.16
CA GLY A 11 -14.94 -0.54 -52.52
C GLY A 11 -13.64 -0.42 -51.73
N ALA A 12 -12.52 -0.33 -52.45
CA ALA A 12 -11.26 0.17 -51.90
C ALA A 12 -11.25 1.69 -52.02
N ILE A 13 -11.05 2.42 -50.92
CA ILE A 13 -10.54 3.79 -50.96
C ILE A 13 -9.58 3.97 -49.77
N ALA A 14 -8.32 4.18 -50.11
CA ALA A 14 -7.28 4.65 -49.22
C ALA A 14 -7.53 6.12 -48.85
N SER A 15 -7.19 6.50 -47.61
CA SER A 15 -6.95 7.89 -47.23
C SER A 15 -5.86 7.86 -46.15
N LEU A 16 -4.61 8.08 -46.58
CA LEU A 16 -3.85 9.32 -46.47
C LEU A 16 -3.33 9.59 -45.04
N ALA A 17 -2.01 9.46 -44.92
CA ALA A 17 -1.20 10.05 -43.88
C ALA A 17 -1.28 11.59 -43.94
N ALA A 18 -1.27 12.22 -42.78
CA ALA A 18 -0.80 13.59 -42.62
C ALA A 18 -0.17 13.76 -41.23
N CYS A 19 1.13 14.04 -41.24
CA CYS A 19 1.92 14.60 -40.17
C CYS A 19 2.03 16.12 -40.38
N ALA A 20 1.88 16.90 -39.31
CA ALA A 20 2.28 18.30 -39.10
C ALA A 20 1.98 18.57 -37.61
N ASP A 21 2.93 18.79 -36.69
CA ASP A 21 3.92 19.87 -36.56
C ASP A 21 3.34 21.27 -36.78
N SER A 22 3.05 21.97 -35.68
CA SER A 22 3.07 23.42 -35.61
C SER A 22 3.35 23.84 -34.17
N SER A 23 4.56 24.37 -34.03
CA SER A 23 5.05 25.23 -32.94
C SER A 23 4.32 26.58 -32.96
N ASP A 24 4.73 27.49 -32.05
CA ASP A 24 4.31 28.89 -31.86
C ASP A 24 3.24 29.11 -30.76
N ASP A 25 3.59 29.44 -29.51
CA ASP A 25 4.25 30.66 -28.98
C ASP A 25 3.28 31.85 -28.84
N ALA A 26 2.86 32.12 -27.61
CA ALA A 26 2.27 33.39 -27.20
C ALA A 26 2.41 33.55 -25.68
N ALA A 27 3.61 33.99 -25.28
CA ALA A 27 3.79 34.74 -24.05
C ALA A 27 3.02 36.07 -24.14
N THR A 28 2.18 36.36 -23.14
CA THR A 28 1.81 37.74 -22.80
C THR A 28 2.07 37.95 -21.32
N GLN A 29 3.17 38.65 -21.04
CA GLN A 29 3.38 39.41 -19.82
C GLN A 29 2.55 40.69 -19.89
N ASP A 30 2.00 41.13 -18.76
CA ASP A 30 1.94 42.55 -18.39
C ASP A 30 1.66 42.70 -16.87
N PRO A 31 1.93 43.86 -16.23
CA PRO A 31 2.70 43.92 -14.99
C PRO A 31 1.98 44.66 -13.82
N ALA A 32 2.50 44.40 -12.62
CA ALA A 32 2.72 45.27 -11.45
C ALA A 32 1.67 46.30 -10.92
N ALA A 33 1.74 46.43 -9.58
CA ALA A 33 1.21 47.45 -8.66
C ALA A 33 -0.25 47.22 -8.19
N ASP A 34 -0.65 47.39 -6.93
CA ASP A 34 -0.15 48.23 -5.83
C ASP A 34 -0.89 47.85 -4.51
N THR A 35 -0.35 48.31 -3.37
CA THR A 35 -0.94 48.52 -2.04
C THR A 35 -0.72 47.48 -0.93
N THR A 36 0.42 47.63 -0.26
CA THR A 36 0.59 47.89 1.19
C THR A 36 -0.58 47.59 2.16
N MET A 37 -0.32 46.80 3.21
CA MET A 37 -0.72 47.12 4.59
C MET A 37 0.09 46.31 5.64
N GLU A 38 0.49 47.03 6.68
CA GLU A 38 1.39 46.70 7.80
C GLU A 38 0.80 45.76 8.89
N PRO A 39 1.63 45.24 9.83
CA PRO A 39 1.22 44.28 10.85
C PRO A 39 0.68 44.94 12.13
N GLY A 40 -0.42 44.40 12.66
CA GLY A 40 -1.02 44.81 13.94
C GLY A 40 -0.85 43.74 15.02
N ALA A 41 0.00 44.03 16.00
CA ALA A 41 0.00 43.37 17.30
C ALA A 41 -1.18 43.90 18.15
N MET A 42 -1.87 43.01 18.87
CA MET A 42 -2.63 43.40 20.07
C MET A 42 -2.43 42.35 21.17
N GLU A 43 -1.84 42.82 22.25
CA GLU A 43 -1.87 42.23 23.59
C GLU A 43 -3.28 42.36 24.19
N GLY A 44 -3.67 41.47 25.09
CA GLY A 44 -4.98 41.53 25.73
C GLY A 44 -5.22 40.47 26.79
N GLU A 45 -4.84 40.82 28.02
CA GLU A 45 -4.95 40.06 29.27
C GLU A 45 -6.38 39.63 29.66
N GLY A 46 -6.50 38.51 30.39
CA GLY A 46 -7.74 38.07 31.02
C GLY A 46 -7.51 37.04 32.14
N MET A 47 -7.47 37.52 33.38
CA MET A 47 -7.31 36.75 34.63
C MET A 47 -8.59 36.02 35.07
N ALA A 48 -8.43 34.88 35.78
CA ALA A 48 -9.06 34.49 37.07
C ALA A 48 -9.22 32.94 37.17
N GLN A 49 -8.50 32.22 38.03
CA GLN A 49 -8.63 31.97 39.50
C GLN A 49 -9.23 30.58 39.84
N GLY A 50 -8.59 29.91 40.81
CA GLY A 50 -9.04 28.70 41.54
C GLY A 50 -8.16 27.48 41.22
N GLY A 51 -7.41 26.84 42.12
CA GLY A 51 -7.51 26.73 43.58
C GLY A 51 -7.69 25.25 43.95
N MET A 52 -6.88 24.76 44.91
CA MET A 52 -6.86 23.42 45.54
C MET A 52 -6.19 22.29 44.72
N SER A 53 -5.38 21.41 45.30
CA SER A 53 -4.87 21.23 46.67
C SER A 53 -3.73 20.20 46.64
N ASP A 54 -2.76 20.37 47.53
CA ASP A 54 -1.72 19.40 47.89
C ASP A 54 -2.28 18.01 48.23
N THR A 55 -1.47 16.96 48.01
CA THR A 55 -1.04 16.00 49.06
C THR A 55 -0.36 14.76 48.45
N ASP A 56 0.86 14.52 48.95
CA ASP A 56 1.62 13.25 49.11
C ASP A 56 1.86 12.30 47.93
N MET A 57 3.14 11.96 47.70
CA MET A 57 3.75 10.79 48.35
C MET A 57 5.25 10.73 48.01
N THR A 58 6.07 10.97 49.03
CA THR A 58 7.50 10.63 49.06
C THR A 58 7.65 9.13 49.31
N GLY A 59 8.40 8.44 48.45
CA GLY A 59 8.67 7.01 48.58
C GLY A 59 10.14 6.71 48.34
N ALA A 60 10.95 6.72 49.41
CA ALA A 60 12.24 6.07 49.45
C ALA A 60 12.60 5.77 50.92
N MET A 61 12.86 4.49 51.24
CA MET A 61 14.15 3.98 51.71
C MET A 61 14.01 2.59 52.35
N ALA A 62 14.86 1.69 51.85
CA ALA A 62 15.62 0.66 52.55
C ALA A 62 14.89 -0.45 53.35
N GLY A 63 15.06 -1.67 52.85
CA GLY A 63 14.92 -2.92 53.60
C GLY A 63 15.98 -3.91 53.13
N ASP A 64 16.59 -4.57 54.10
CA ASP A 64 17.93 -5.17 54.12
C ASP A 64 18.01 -6.57 53.48
N ALA A 65 19.24 -6.95 53.12
CA ALA A 65 19.62 -8.24 52.55
C ALA A 65 19.59 -9.39 53.58
N MET A 66 19.41 -10.63 53.10
CA MET A 66 20.41 -11.72 53.19
C MET A 66 19.82 -13.13 53.05
N SER A 67 20.55 -13.94 52.27
CA SER A 67 20.76 -15.40 52.38
C SER A 67 19.89 -16.38 51.55
N GLU A 68 20.47 -16.70 50.39
CA GLU A 68 20.81 -18.03 49.82
C GLU A 68 19.93 -19.26 50.17
N ASP A 69 19.34 -19.86 49.12
CA ASP A 69 19.41 -21.30 48.92
C ASP A 69 19.53 -21.63 47.42
N THR A 70 20.40 -22.58 47.15
CA THR A 70 20.83 -23.07 45.84
C THR A 70 19.84 -24.07 45.25
N ALA A 71 19.51 -23.95 43.96
CA ALA A 71 19.37 -25.10 43.07
C ALA A 71 19.24 -24.65 41.61
N ALA A 72 20.26 -24.94 40.81
CA ALA A 72 20.17 -24.96 39.37
C ALA A 72 19.27 -26.12 38.91
N MET A 73 18.28 -25.84 38.07
CA MET A 73 17.77 -26.78 37.08
C MET A 73 17.49 -26.04 35.77
N ASN A 74 18.38 -26.36 34.82
CA ASN A 74 18.27 -26.24 33.39
C ASN A 74 16.88 -26.68 32.88
N GLY A 75 16.20 -25.80 32.15
CA GLY A 75 14.91 -26.09 31.53
C GLY A 75 14.57 -25.03 30.50
N SER A 76 15.03 -25.26 29.27
CA SER A 76 14.64 -24.54 28.06
C SER A 76 13.12 -24.52 27.93
N ALA A 77 12.49 -23.41 28.30
CA ALA A 77 11.17 -23.05 27.78
C ALA A 77 11.42 -22.26 26.50
N ALA A 78 11.51 -22.98 25.39
CA ALA A 78 11.30 -22.39 24.07
C ALA A 78 9.90 -21.80 24.11
N GLY A 79 9.80 -20.48 24.02
CA GLY A 79 8.51 -19.82 23.96
C GLY A 79 7.73 -20.35 22.77
N GLU A 80 6.53 -20.82 23.02
CA GLU A 80 5.47 -21.02 22.05
C GLU A 80 5.23 -19.70 21.32
N GLY A 81 5.97 -19.50 20.23
CA GLY A 81 5.64 -18.54 19.19
C GLY A 81 4.27 -18.91 18.63
N ALA A 82 3.40 -17.91 18.49
CA ALA A 82 2.14 -18.05 17.81
C ALA A 82 2.37 -18.68 16.43
N ASP A 83 1.70 -19.80 16.19
CA ASP A 83 1.64 -20.52 14.92
C ASP A 83 0.99 -19.59 13.88
N ALA A 84 1.80 -18.79 13.19
CA ALA A 84 1.44 -18.30 11.87
C ALA A 84 1.35 -19.56 11.01
N GLY A 85 0.14 -19.94 10.62
CA GLY A 85 -0.14 -21.23 9.98
C GLY A 85 0.89 -21.51 8.89
N ALA A 86 1.68 -22.57 9.07
CA ALA A 86 2.72 -22.89 8.13
C ALA A 86 2.09 -23.10 6.73
N LEU A 87 2.56 -22.33 5.75
CA LEU A 87 2.24 -22.59 4.36
C LEU A 87 2.68 -24.02 4.01
N GLY A 88 1.90 -24.72 3.18
CA GLY A 88 2.18 -26.06 2.71
C GLY A 88 3.33 -26.08 1.71
N GLU A 89 3.46 -27.15 0.93
CA GLU A 89 4.51 -27.22 -0.10
C GLU A 89 4.30 -26.17 -1.20
N ALA A 90 5.39 -25.58 -1.70
CA ALA A 90 5.33 -24.63 -2.82
C ALA A 90 4.81 -25.33 -4.09
N THR A 91 3.91 -24.67 -4.83
CA THR A 91 3.33 -25.24 -6.07
C THR A 91 4.23 -25.02 -7.29
N GLY A 92 5.23 -24.14 -7.15
CA GLY A 92 6.13 -23.72 -8.22
C GLY A 92 5.61 -22.54 -9.05
N LYS A 93 4.38 -22.07 -8.82
CA LYS A 93 3.87 -20.85 -9.45
C LYS A 93 4.39 -19.62 -8.71
N THR A 94 4.76 -18.61 -9.48
CA THR A 94 5.16 -17.31 -8.94
C THR A 94 4.59 -16.18 -9.79
N ALA A 95 4.41 -15.03 -9.17
CA ALA A 95 4.03 -13.78 -9.81
C ALA A 95 4.85 -12.62 -9.25
N MET A 96 4.81 -11.48 -9.92
CA MET A 96 5.55 -10.28 -9.54
C MET A 96 4.76 -9.02 -9.81
N ALA A 97 4.97 -7.99 -8.99
CA ALA A 97 4.61 -6.61 -9.27
C ALA A 97 5.85 -5.71 -9.09
N GLU A 98 6.17 -4.89 -10.09
CA GLU A 98 7.15 -3.81 -9.97
C GLU A 98 6.40 -2.52 -9.61
N LEU A 99 6.65 -1.98 -8.41
CA LEU A 99 5.92 -0.81 -7.90
C LEU A 99 6.54 0.46 -8.47
N LYS A 100 5.74 1.26 -9.18
CA LYS A 100 6.19 2.52 -9.78
C LYS A 100 5.42 3.72 -9.25
N GLY A 101 6.13 4.81 -9.02
CA GLY A 101 5.55 6.12 -8.75
C GLY A 101 4.90 6.73 -9.99
N ALA A 102 4.15 7.81 -9.80
CA ALA A 102 3.46 8.51 -10.89
C ALA A 102 4.41 9.05 -11.98
N ASP A 103 5.66 9.29 -11.62
CA ASP A 103 6.76 9.72 -12.49
C ASP A 103 7.46 8.55 -13.22
N GLY A 104 7.07 7.30 -12.93
CA GLY A 104 7.67 6.08 -13.46
C GLY A 104 8.89 5.58 -12.69
N THR A 105 9.31 6.25 -11.61
CA THR A 105 10.39 5.80 -10.72
C THR A 105 10.01 4.48 -10.08
N VAL A 106 10.95 3.53 -10.03
CA VAL A 106 10.72 2.21 -9.41
C VAL A 106 10.97 2.33 -7.91
N HIS A 107 9.94 2.03 -7.11
CA HIS A 107 9.99 2.07 -5.65
C HIS A 107 10.12 0.69 -5.01
N GLY A 108 10.16 -0.37 -5.81
CA GLY A 108 10.39 -1.72 -5.31
C GLY A 108 9.71 -2.81 -6.11
N ARG A 109 9.64 -3.99 -5.49
CA ARG A 109 9.12 -5.21 -6.09
C ARG A 109 8.42 -6.07 -5.05
N ALA A 110 7.25 -6.57 -5.40
CA ALA A 110 6.59 -7.66 -4.69
C ALA A 110 6.74 -8.95 -5.50
N THR A 111 7.15 -10.02 -4.84
CA THR A 111 7.20 -11.39 -5.37
C THR A 111 6.17 -12.24 -4.64
N LEU A 112 5.29 -12.88 -5.39
CA LEU A 112 4.26 -13.75 -4.86
C LEU A 112 4.63 -15.20 -5.18
N THR A 113 4.62 -16.07 -4.18
CA THR A 113 4.88 -17.50 -4.31
C THR A 113 3.67 -18.28 -3.83
N GLU A 114 3.12 -19.13 -4.69
CA GLU A 114 1.99 -19.98 -4.32
C GLU A 114 2.46 -21.25 -3.60
N TYR A 115 1.79 -21.56 -2.50
CA TYR A 115 1.92 -22.76 -1.70
C TYR A 115 0.58 -23.49 -1.64
N ALA A 116 0.59 -24.74 -1.16
CA ALA A 116 -0.59 -25.62 -1.20
C ALA A 116 -1.85 -25.06 -0.50
N ASN A 117 -1.72 -24.10 0.40
CA ASN A 117 -2.82 -23.52 1.19
C ASN A 117 -2.80 -21.98 1.21
N GLY A 118 -2.07 -21.31 0.32
CA GLY A 118 -2.00 -19.86 0.31
C GLY A 118 -0.86 -19.30 -0.51
N ILE A 119 -0.64 -17.99 -0.38
CA ILE A 119 0.40 -17.26 -1.08
C ILE A 119 1.26 -16.52 -0.06
N GLU A 120 2.57 -16.57 -0.25
CA GLU A 120 3.51 -15.66 0.42
C GLU A 120 3.79 -14.48 -0.50
N VAL A 121 3.77 -13.27 0.04
CA VAL A 121 4.07 -12.02 -0.65
C VAL A 121 5.30 -11.41 0.01
N ALA A 122 6.45 -11.50 -0.66
CA ALA A 122 7.69 -10.87 -0.22
C ALA A 122 7.90 -9.56 -1.00
N THR A 123 7.92 -8.43 -0.30
CA THR A 123 8.06 -7.10 -0.89
C THR A 123 9.33 -6.42 -0.41
N GLU A 124 10.14 -5.95 -1.36
CA GLU A 124 11.36 -5.18 -1.13
C GLU A 124 11.17 -3.77 -1.72
N LEU A 125 11.40 -2.73 -0.92
CA LEU A 125 11.16 -1.34 -1.28
C LEU A 125 12.44 -0.51 -1.25
N MET A 126 12.48 0.51 -2.10
CA MET A 126 13.60 1.43 -2.27
C MET A 126 13.12 2.83 -2.69
N GLU A 127 13.91 3.85 -2.37
CA GLU A 127 13.60 5.25 -2.71
C GLU A 127 12.21 5.70 -2.23
N VAL A 128 11.72 5.12 -1.12
CA VAL A 128 10.46 5.50 -0.48
C VAL A 128 10.76 6.49 0.66
N PRO A 129 9.92 7.50 0.92
CA PRO A 129 10.06 8.34 2.10
C PRO A 129 10.14 7.50 3.39
N SER A 130 11.00 7.90 4.32
CA SER A 130 11.10 7.20 5.62
C SER A 130 9.80 7.33 6.41
N GLY A 131 9.35 6.24 7.02
CA GLY A 131 8.08 6.21 7.75
C GLY A 131 7.42 4.83 7.70
N THR A 132 6.17 4.77 8.17
CA THR A 132 5.35 3.57 8.06
C THR A 132 4.33 3.77 6.96
N HIS A 133 4.21 2.77 6.08
CA HIS A 133 3.36 2.81 4.89
C HIS A 133 2.46 1.57 4.82
N GLY A 134 1.18 1.78 4.52
CA GLY A 134 0.25 0.68 4.23
C GLY A 134 0.56 0.04 2.87
N LEU A 135 0.51 -1.29 2.81
CA LEU A 135 0.70 -2.07 1.60
C LEU A 135 -0.51 -2.99 1.37
N HIS A 136 -1.14 -2.86 0.20
CA HIS A 136 -2.37 -3.59 -0.11
C HIS A 136 -2.35 -4.19 -1.52
N ILE A 137 -3.01 -5.34 -1.68
CA ILE A 137 -3.45 -5.82 -2.99
C ILE A 137 -4.79 -5.17 -3.30
N HIS A 138 -4.86 -4.52 -4.46
CA HIS A 138 -6.04 -3.88 -5.01
C HIS A 138 -6.67 -4.75 -6.11
N GLN A 139 -7.98 -4.62 -6.23
CA GLN A 139 -8.85 -5.52 -6.99
C GLN A 139 -8.70 -5.48 -8.52
N THR A 140 -7.96 -4.52 -9.09
CA THR A 140 -7.81 -4.40 -10.55
C THR A 140 -6.33 -4.18 -10.90
N GLY A 141 -5.82 -4.94 -11.86
CA GLY A 141 -4.41 -4.93 -12.29
C GLY A 141 -3.93 -3.69 -13.06
N THR A 142 -4.61 -2.55 -12.94
CA THR A 142 -4.34 -1.34 -13.74
C THR A 142 -3.78 -0.20 -12.88
N CYS A 143 -2.61 0.32 -13.26
CA CYS A 143 -1.88 1.39 -12.57
C CYS A 143 -1.82 2.71 -13.37
N THR A 144 -2.96 3.38 -13.56
CA THR A 144 -3.02 4.67 -14.24
C THR A 144 -2.60 5.80 -13.29
N ALA A 145 -1.48 6.45 -13.59
CA ALA A 145 -0.99 7.63 -12.88
C ALA A 145 -1.91 8.86 -13.10
N PRO A 146 -1.92 9.85 -12.19
CA PRO A 146 -1.02 9.97 -11.03
C PRO A 146 -1.58 9.41 -9.72
N ASP A 147 -2.89 9.17 -9.63
CA ASP A 147 -3.54 8.80 -8.37
C ASP A 147 -3.74 7.29 -8.20
N PHE A 148 -3.50 6.51 -9.25
CA PHE A 148 -3.66 5.06 -9.30
C PHE A 148 -5.06 4.57 -8.94
N THR A 149 -6.08 5.41 -9.06
CA THR A 149 -7.48 5.07 -8.74
C THR A 149 -8.03 3.94 -9.62
N SER A 150 -7.45 3.74 -10.80
CA SER A 150 -7.79 2.63 -11.71
C SER A 150 -7.59 1.24 -11.12
N ALA A 151 -6.79 1.10 -10.05
CA ALA A 151 -6.63 -0.18 -9.35
C ALA A 151 -7.85 -0.56 -8.51
N GLY A 152 -8.83 0.36 -8.33
CA GLY A 152 -10.02 0.10 -7.54
C GLY A 152 -9.76 0.09 -6.03
N GLY A 153 -10.63 -0.58 -5.26
CA GLY A 153 -10.48 -0.79 -3.82
C GLY A 153 -9.53 -1.95 -3.49
N HIS A 154 -9.46 -2.33 -2.21
CA HIS A 154 -8.71 -3.50 -1.78
C HIS A 154 -9.33 -4.76 -2.38
N TRP A 155 -8.49 -5.75 -2.69
CA TRP A 155 -8.94 -7.05 -3.15
C TRP A 155 -9.61 -7.80 -1.99
N ASN A 156 -10.92 -8.02 -2.12
CA ASN A 156 -11.77 -8.54 -1.05
C ASN A 156 -12.78 -9.59 -1.56
N PRO A 157 -12.30 -10.80 -1.92
CA PRO A 157 -13.17 -11.86 -2.43
C PRO A 157 -14.17 -12.38 -1.37
N THR A 158 -13.93 -12.12 -0.09
CA THR A 158 -14.76 -12.59 1.04
C THR A 158 -15.78 -11.56 1.52
N ASN A 159 -15.76 -10.33 1.00
CA ASN A 159 -16.64 -9.22 1.41
C ASN A 159 -16.59 -8.90 2.92
N GLU A 160 -15.41 -9.07 3.53
CA GLU A 160 -15.19 -8.69 4.92
C GLU A 160 -14.92 -7.18 5.04
N PRO A 161 -15.11 -6.54 6.20
CA PRO A 161 -14.61 -5.19 6.42
C PRO A 161 -13.08 -5.19 6.59
N HIS A 162 -12.43 -4.06 6.31
CA HIS A 162 -11.04 -3.86 6.71
C HIS A 162 -10.92 -3.98 8.25
N PRO A 163 -9.82 -4.53 8.81
CA PRO A 163 -8.61 -5.04 8.15
C PRO A 163 -8.66 -6.54 7.79
N GLN A 164 -9.82 -7.10 7.46
CA GLN A 164 -9.97 -8.51 7.09
C GLN A 164 -10.07 -8.75 5.58
N HIS A 165 -9.79 -7.76 4.73
CA HIS A 165 -9.68 -8.04 3.30
C HIS A 165 -8.51 -8.98 3.06
N LYS A 166 -8.65 -9.91 2.12
CA LYS A 166 -7.53 -10.77 1.72
C LYS A 166 -6.36 -9.99 1.11
N GLY A 167 -6.62 -8.80 0.59
CA GLY A 167 -5.60 -7.87 0.11
C GLY A 167 -4.96 -6.99 1.19
N ASP A 168 -5.37 -7.06 2.45
CA ASP A 168 -4.75 -6.28 3.54
C ASP A 168 -3.45 -6.96 3.98
N LEU A 169 -2.29 -6.44 3.55
CA LEU A 169 -0.97 -7.02 3.92
C LEU A 169 -0.36 -6.37 5.16
N GLY A 170 -0.91 -5.23 5.58
CA GLY A 170 -0.47 -4.47 6.73
C GLY A 170 0.54 -3.38 6.38
N ASN A 171 1.44 -3.11 7.33
CA ASN A 171 2.34 -1.97 7.27
C ASN A 171 3.79 -2.39 7.04
N VAL A 172 4.50 -1.64 6.19
CA VAL A 172 5.95 -1.72 6.01
C VAL A 172 6.63 -0.49 6.62
N THR A 173 7.72 -0.70 7.34
CA THR A 173 8.55 0.39 7.88
C THR A 173 9.73 0.65 6.97
N ILE A 174 9.84 1.90 6.49
CA ILE A 174 10.92 2.39 5.64
C ILE A 174 11.94 3.12 6.50
N GLY A 175 13.20 2.67 6.41
CA GLY A 175 14.33 3.27 7.09
C GLY A 175 14.72 4.65 6.53
N SER A 176 15.65 5.33 7.21
CA SER A 176 16.17 6.63 6.76
C SER A 176 16.96 6.58 5.45
N ASN A 177 17.36 5.39 5.01
CA ASN A 177 17.97 5.14 3.70
C ASN A 177 16.93 4.97 2.57
N GLY A 178 15.63 5.03 2.88
CA GLY A 178 14.54 4.88 1.93
C GLY A 178 14.23 3.43 1.54
N SER A 179 14.68 2.44 2.33
CA SER A 179 14.44 1.02 2.08
C SER A 179 13.65 0.37 3.21
N GLY A 180 12.89 -0.67 2.87
CA GLY A 180 12.18 -1.52 3.82
C GLY A 180 11.68 -2.78 3.15
N GLU A 181 11.31 -3.77 3.96
CA GLU A 181 10.88 -5.09 3.51
C GLU A 181 9.64 -5.53 4.30
N LEU A 182 8.75 -6.27 3.65
CA LEU A 182 7.60 -6.90 4.27
C LEU A 182 7.39 -8.29 3.65
N THR A 183 7.21 -9.30 4.49
CA THR A 183 6.71 -10.61 4.07
C THR A 183 5.35 -10.83 4.70
N ALA A 184 4.33 -11.05 3.88
CA ALA A 184 2.97 -11.33 4.31
C ALA A 184 2.51 -12.68 3.75
N THR A 185 1.59 -13.34 4.46
CA THR A 185 0.97 -14.59 4.02
C THR A 185 -0.52 -14.39 3.87
N ILE A 186 -1.08 -14.84 2.76
CA ILE A 186 -2.52 -14.84 2.49
C ILE A 186 -2.97 -16.30 2.40
N GLU A 187 -3.70 -16.74 3.42
CA GLU A 187 -4.20 -18.11 3.49
C GLU A 187 -5.48 -18.29 2.66
N GLY A 188 -5.59 -19.48 2.06
CA GLY A 188 -6.79 -19.95 1.37
C GLY A 188 -7.02 -19.29 0.01
N VAL A 189 -5.98 -18.76 -0.62
CA VAL A 189 -6.04 -18.11 -1.94
C VAL A 189 -5.01 -18.73 -2.89
N THR A 190 -5.21 -18.52 -4.18
CA THR A 190 -4.32 -19.00 -5.26
C THR A 190 -3.86 -17.85 -6.13
N LEU A 191 -2.75 -18.02 -6.85
CA LEU A 191 -2.33 -17.04 -7.85
C LEU A 191 -3.32 -17.04 -9.02
N ASP A 192 -3.70 -18.22 -9.50
CA ASP A 192 -4.66 -18.40 -10.61
C ASP A 192 -5.60 -19.59 -10.35
N GLY A 193 -6.66 -19.70 -11.15
CA GLY A 193 -7.61 -20.83 -11.08
C GLY A 193 -8.87 -20.52 -10.28
N SER A 194 -9.36 -21.49 -9.50
CA SER A 194 -10.73 -21.43 -8.96
C SER A 194 -10.86 -21.05 -7.49
N GLU A 195 -9.76 -21.02 -6.73
CA GLU A 195 -9.79 -20.78 -5.28
C GLU A 195 -9.35 -19.35 -4.97
N MET A 196 -10.28 -18.40 -5.15
CA MET A 196 -10.06 -16.96 -4.94
C MET A 196 -8.73 -16.49 -5.56
N PRO A 197 -8.61 -16.57 -6.90
CA PRO A 197 -7.37 -16.23 -7.58
C PRO A 197 -7.06 -14.73 -7.43
N VAL A 198 -5.82 -14.40 -7.06
CA VAL A 198 -5.33 -13.01 -7.09
C VAL A 198 -5.26 -12.50 -8.55
N MET A 199 -4.99 -13.41 -9.50
CA MET A 199 -5.03 -13.15 -10.94
C MET A 199 -6.37 -13.60 -11.53
N ASP A 200 -7.45 -12.95 -11.12
CA ASP A 200 -8.79 -13.07 -11.71
C ASP A 200 -8.91 -12.30 -13.05
N ASP A 201 -10.14 -12.11 -13.55
CA ASP A 201 -10.41 -11.63 -14.90
C ASP A 201 -9.87 -10.21 -15.19
N ASP A 202 -9.87 -9.31 -14.20
CA ASP A 202 -9.29 -7.98 -14.28
C ASP A 202 -7.90 -7.86 -13.60
N GLY A 203 -7.44 -8.96 -13.01
CA GLY A 203 -6.18 -9.09 -12.29
C GLY A 203 -6.10 -8.20 -11.06
N SER A 204 -4.98 -8.24 -10.36
CA SER A 204 -4.77 -7.44 -9.15
C SER A 204 -3.53 -6.55 -9.26
N ALA A 205 -3.46 -5.50 -8.43
CA ALA A 205 -2.31 -4.60 -8.36
C ALA A 205 -1.80 -4.45 -6.92
N MET A 206 -0.49 -4.35 -6.74
CA MET A 206 0.12 -3.96 -5.47
C MET A 206 0.11 -2.43 -5.36
N ILE A 207 -0.39 -1.90 -4.25
CA ILE A 207 -0.34 -0.47 -3.92
C ILE A 207 0.44 -0.25 -2.62
N LEU A 208 1.41 0.65 -2.69
CA LEU A 208 2.04 1.24 -1.52
C LEU A 208 1.41 2.61 -1.26
N HIS A 209 0.94 2.85 -0.04
CA HIS A 209 0.34 4.11 0.36
C HIS A 209 1.35 5.12 0.90
N THR A 210 0.97 6.40 0.97
CA THR A 210 1.83 7.48 1.49
C THR A 210 1.94 7.49 3.01
N GLY A 211 0.99 6.90 3.72
CA GLY A 211 0.93 6.86 5.18
C GLY A 211 0.63 5.46 5.71
N MET A 212 0.56 5.37 7.03
CA MET A 212 0.31 4.14 7.79
C MET A 212 -1.16 3.72 7.68
N ASP A 213 -1.39 2.42 7.50
CA ASP A 213 -2.70 1.79 7.73
C ASP A 213 -2.96 1.71 9.26
N ASP A 214 -4.05 2.28 9.73
CA ASP A 214 -4.46 2.28 11.14
C ASP A 214 -5.12 0.97 11.62
N LEU A 215 -5.37 0.03 10.70
CA LEU A 215 -5.99 -1.28 10.90
C LEU A 215 -7.43 -1.21 11.46
N GLU A 216 -8.13 -0.09 11.28
CA GLU A 216 -9.47 0.13 11.82
C GLU A 216 -10.40 0.84 10.82
N SER A 217 -9.93 1.93 10.22
CA SER A 217 -10.77 2.85 9.45
C SER A 217 -11.27 2.23 8.15
N GLN A 218 -12.56 2.38 7.89
CA GLN A 218 -13.15 1.91 6.63
C GLN A 218 -13.01 2.95 5.52
N PRO A 219 -12.82 2.53 4.25
CA PRO A 219 -12.70 1.14 3.81
C PRO A 219 -11.25 0.63 3.71
N SER A 220 -10.26 1.43 4.10
CA SER A 220 -8.86 1.21 3.70
C SER A 220 -7.82 1.71 4.70
N GLY A 221 -8.16 1.71 5.98
CA GLY A 221 -7.23 2.01 7.08
C GLY A 221 -6.64 3.43 7.12
N ASP A 222 -7.29 4.39 6.45
CA ASP A 222 -6.83 5.79 6.36
C ASP A 222 -5.35 5.99 5.98
N ALA A 223 -4.78 5.06 5.20
CA ALA A 223 -3.37 5.06 4.78
C ALA A 223 -2.98 6.22 3.83
N GLY A 224 -3.93 7.07 3.44
CA GLY A 224 -3.70 8.22 2.58
C GLY A 224 -3.58 7.88 1.09
N ALA A 225 -2.88 8.72 0.34
CA ALA A 225 -2.76 8.61 -1.12
C ALA A 225 -1.96 7.37 -1.55
N ARG A 226 -2.08 7.00 -2.82
CA ARG A 226 -1.34 5.87 -3.43
C ARG A 226 0.01 6.39 -3.92
N LEU A 227 1.10 5.96 -3.30
CA LEU A 227 2.46 6.39 -3.61
C LEU A 227 3.00 5.67 -4.85
N ALA A 228 2.84 4.35 -4.88
CA ALA A 228 3.31 3.52 -5.98
C ALA A 228 2.31 2.41 -6.30
N CYS A 229 2.30 2.00 -7.56
CA CYS A 229 1.43 0.93 -8.07
C CYS A 229 2.22 -0.03 -8.96
N GLY A 230 1.95 -1.32 -8.85
CA GLY A 230 2.42 -2.34 -9.77
C GLY A 230 1.34 -3.37 -10.05
N GLY A 231 0.91 -3.50 -11.31
CA GLY A 231 0.05 -4.60 -11.72
C GLY A 231 0.76 -5.93 -11.51
N ILE A 232 0.08 -6.90 -10.90
CA ILE A 232 0.62 -8.24 -10.65
C ILE A 232 0.60 -9.00 -11.97
N SER A 233 1.66 -9.76 -12.24
CA SER A 233 1.79 -10.57 -13.45
C SER A 233 2.51 -11.87 -13.14
N MET A 234 2.09 -12.97 -13.78
CA MET A 234 2.76 -14.28 -13.65
C MET A 234 4.18 -14.22 -14.22
N ASN A 235 5.11 -14.92 -13.59
CA ASN A 235 6.49 -15.10 -14.09
C ASN A 235 6.62 -16.23 -15.11
#